data_AF-A0A940UW18-F1
#
_entry.id   AF-A0A940UW18-F1
#
_cell.length_a   1.000
_cell.length_b   1.000
_cell.length_c   1.000
_cell.angle_alpha   90.00
_cell.angle_beta   90.00
_cell.angle_gamma   90.00
#
_symmetry.space_group_name_H-M   'P 1'
#
loop_
_entity.id
_entity.type
_entity.pdbx_description
1 polymer ?
#
loop_
_entity_poly.entity_id
_entity_poly.type
_entity_poly.pdbx_seq_one_letter_code
_entity_poly.pdbx_strand_id
1 'polypeptide(L)' 'FPGLRMETLHWHFEDPATFTGTHEEKMAKTRRVRDAIKEKVTGFVEKVIQGIELREI' A
#
# COMPACT_ATOMS: atom_id res chain seq x y z
N PHE A 1 17.89 21.73 15.86
CA PHE A 1 16.89 21.89 14.78
C PHE A 1 15.91 20.74 14.90
N PRO A 2 14.60 20.96 15.05
CA PRO A 2 13.67 19.87 15.31
C PRO A 2 13.52 19.05 14.03
N GLY A 3 14.10 17.84 14.04
CA GLY A 3 14.22 16.97 12.87
C GLY A 3 12.87 16.65 12.25
N LEU A 4 12.84 16.59 10.91
CA LEU A 4 11.73 16.07 10.14
C LEU A 4 11.28 14.73 10.72
N ARG A 5 10.02 14.64 11.16
CA ARG A 5 9.41 13.37 11.56
C ARG A 5 9.18 12.56 10.29
N MET A 6 10.09 11.65 9.99
CA MET A 6 9.91 10.67 8.92
C MET A 6 9.01 9.55 9.43
N GLU A 7 7.78 9.49 8.95
CA GLU A 7 6.91 8.33 9.17
C GLU A 7 7.18 7.29 8.08
N THR A 8 7.85 6.19 8.47
CA THR A 8 8.09 5.06 7.58
C THR A 8 6.89 4.12 7.60
N LEU A 9 6.25 3.95 6.44
CA LEU A 9 5.16 2.98 6.27
C LEU A 9 5.72 1.63 5.85
N HIS A 10 5.44 0.59 6.64
CA HIS A 10 5.80 -0.78 6.31
C HIS A 10 4.54 -1.56 5.90
N TRP A 11 4.36 -1.77 4.59
CA TRP A 11 3.29 -2.60 4.06
C TRP A 11 3.83 -3.96 3.62
N HIS A 12 3.30 -5.02 4.22
CA HIS A 12 3.64 -6.38 3.84
C HIS A 12 2.73 -6.84 2.70
N PHE A 13 3.32 -7.24 1.59
CA PHE A 13 2.64 -7.86 0.46
C PHE A 13 3.33 -9.17 0.11
N GLU A 14 2.55 -10.14 -0.37
CA GLU A 14 3.09 -11.38 -0.90
C GLU A 14 3.78 -11.12 -2.25
N ASP A 15 4.97 -11.70 -2.47
CA ASP A 15 5.72 -11.53 -3.72
C ASP A 15 5.14 -12.43 -4.82
N PRO A 16 4.63 -11.85 -5.93
CA PRO A 16 4.12 -12.62 -7.07
C PRO A 16 5.09 -13.64 -7.65
N ALA A 17 6.41 -13.39 -7.55
CA ALA A 17 7.43 -14.29 -8.08
C ALA A 17 7.51 -15.61 -7.29
N THR A 18 7.10 -15.61 -6.02
CA THR A 18 7.14 -16.79 -5.15
C THR A 18 5.94 -17.72 -5.36
N PHE A 19 4.93 -17.30 -6.13
CA PHE A 19 3.73 -18.11 -6.33
C PHE A 19 4.01 -19.38 -7.12
N THR A 20 3.60 -20.50 -6.53
CA THR A 20 3.62 -21.84 -7.12
C THR A 20 2.21 -22.23 -7.57
N GLY A 21 2.13 -23.21 -8.48
CA GLY A 21 0.87 -23.69 -9.08
C GLY A 21 0.76 -23.40 -10.58
N THR A 22 -0.45 -23.55 -11.10
CA THR A 22 -0.80 -23.32 -12.51
C THR A 22 -0.77 -21.82 -12.85
N HIS A 23 -0.70 -21.49 -14.14
CA HIS A 23 -0.67 -20.10 -14.59
C HIS A 23 -1.89 -19.28 -14.09
N GLU A 24 -3.08 -19.89 -14.11
CA GLU A 24 -4.31 -19.25 -13.63
C GLU A 24 -4.29 -18.98 -12.11
N GLU A 25 -3.80 -19.93 -11.31
CA GLU A 25 -3.69 -19.75 -9.86
C GLU A 25 -2.69 -18.64 -9.51
N LYS A 26 -1.55 -18.59 -10.22
CA LYS A 26 -0.58 -17.51 -10.06
C LYS A 26 -1.19 -16.16 -10.45
N MET A 27 -1.86 -16.08 -11.60
CA MET A 27 -2.55 -14.84 -12.02
C MET A 27 -3.62 -14.40 -11.02
N ALA A 28 -4.39 -15.34 -10.46
CA ALA A 28 -5.41 -15.03 -9.45
C ALA A 28 -4.79 -14.47 -8.17
N LYS A 29 -3.71 -15.08 -7.67
CA LYS A 29 -2.97 -14.59 -6.50
C LYS A 29 -2.33 -13.22 -6.76
N THR A 30 -1.69 -13.03 -7.91
CA THR A 30 -1.10 -11.74 -8.30
C THR A 30 -2.16 -10.64 -8.37
N ARG A 31 -3.35 -10.93 -8.90
CA ARG A 31 -4.46 -9.97 -8.90
C ARG A 31 -4.88 -9.56 -7.49
N ARG A 32 -4.96 -10.51 -6.55
CA ARG A 32 -5.26 -10.20 -5.13
C ARG A 32 -4.22 -9.28 -4.51
N VAL A 33 -2.92 -9.53 -4.75
CA VAL A 33 -1.84 -8.67 -4.25
C VAL A 33 -1.96 -7.27 -4.83
N ARG A 34 -2.17 -7.14 -6.14
CA ARG A 34 -2.36 -5.84 -6.80
C ARG A 34 -3.53 -5.06 -6.19
N ASP A 35 -4.65 -5.74 -5.95
CA ASP A 35 -5.85 -5.10 -5.42
C ASP A 35 -5.64 -4.67 -3.95
N ALA A 36 -4.93 -5.47 -3.16
CA ALA A 36 -4.53 -5.11 -1.79
C ALA A 36 -3.59 -3.88 -1.76
N ILE A 37 -2.63 -3.79 -2.70
CA ILE A 37 -1.78 -2.60 -2.84
C ILE A 37 -2.62 -1.38 -3.17
N LYS A 38 -3.56 -1.51 -4.13
CA LYS A 38 -4.43 -0.41 -4.53
C LYS A 38 -5.22 0.14 -3.35
N GLU A 39 -5.85 -0.73 -2.56
CA GLU A 39 -6.62 -0.33 -1.38
C GLU A 39 -5.75 0.40 -0.34
N LYS A 40 -4.54 -0.10 -0.05
CA LYS A 40 -3.60 0.54 0.88
C LYS A 40 -3.16 1.92 0.40
N VAL A 41 -2.86 2.05 -0.89
CA VAL A 41 -2.45 3.34 -1.49
C VAL A 41 -3.61 4.32 -1.47
N THR A 42 -4.82 3.92 -1.86
CA THR A 42 -6.01 4.80 -1.84
C THR A 42 -6.28 5.31 -0.43
N GLY A 43 -6.31 4.42 0.58
CA GLY A 43 -6.52 4.83 1.96
C GLY A 43 -5.38 5.69 2.52
N PHE A 44 -4.14 5.52 2.03
CA PHE A 44 -3.04 6.41 2.38
C PHE A 44 -3.22 7.81 1.80
N VAL A 45 -3.57 7.90 0.51
CA VAL A 45 -3.82 9.19 -0.16
C VAL A 45 -4.94 9.96 0.54
N GLU A 46 -6.04 9.28 0.87
CA GLU A 46 -7.15 9.89 1.63
C GLU A 46 -6.68 10.44 2.99
N LYS A 47 -5.93 9.65 3.76
CA LYS A 47 -5.37 10.10 5.04
C LYS A 47 -4.42 11.28 4.90
N VAL A 48 -3.59 11.28 3.86
CA VAL A 48 -2.67 12.40 3.59
C VAL A 48 -3.45 13.66 3.27
N ILE A 49 -4.47 13.58 2.40
CA ILE A 49 -5.32 14.73 2.06
C ILE A 49 -6.02 15.27 3.31
N GLN A 50 -6.63 14.40 4.11
CA GLN A 50 -7.29 14.79 5.37
C GLN A 50 -6.32 15.42 6.38
N GLY A 51 -5.09 14.91 6.46
CA GLY A 51 -4.04 15.45 7.33
C GLY A 51 -3.39 16.75 6.82
N ILE A 52 -3.62 17.13 5.55
CA ILE A 52 -3.26 18.44 5.01
C ILE A 52 -4.33 19.46 5.39
N GLU A 53 -5.61 19.15 5.20
CA GLU A 53 -6.74 20.04 5.53
C GLU A 53 -6.78 20.43 7.03
N LEU A 54 -6.46 19.48 7.93
CA LEU A 54 -6.41 19.73 9.38
C LEU A 54 -5.22 20.61 9.84
N ARG A 55 -4.21 20.82 8.98
CA ARG A 55 -3.02 21.64 9.31
C ARG A 55 -3.15 23.09 8.86
N GLU A 56 -4.20 23.46 8.12
CA GLU A 56 -4.44 24.81 7.61
C GLU A 56 -5.44 25.64 8.44
N ILE A 57 -5.85 25.16 9.62
CA ILE A 57 -6.75 25.88 10.56
C ILE A 57 -5.98 26.34 11.79
#